data_AF-A0A3D4QX89-F1
#
_entry.id   AF-A0A3D4QX89-F1
#
_cell.length_a   1.000
_cell.length_b   1.000
_cell.length_c   1.000
_cell.angle_alpha   90.00
_cell.angle_beta   90.00
_cell.angle_gamma   90.00
#
_symmetry.space_group_name_H-M   'P 1'
#
loop_
_entity.id
_entity.type
_entity.pdbx_description
1 polymer ?
#
loop_
_entity_poly.entity_id
_entity_poly.type
_entity_poly.pdbx_seq_one_letter_code
_entity_poly.pdbx_strand_id
1 'polypeptide(L)' 'MLEKLKFIETRYEELSHVIADPEVIARQEEWQGLVKEHASLEEIVTRYRELKSTQQEKEDTQGMLEETR' A
#
# COMPACT_ATOMS: atom_id res chain seq x y z
N MET A 1 -9.17 7.24 11.38
CA MET A 1 -8.33 6.02 11.54
C MET A 1 -7.90 5.46 10.20
N LEU A 2 -8.81 5.25 9.24
CA LEU A 2 -8.46 4.84 7.86
C LEU A 2 -7.57 5.86 7.12
N GLU A 3 -7.73 7.16 7.39
CA GLU A 3 -6.87 8.21 6.81
C GLU A 3 -5.38 8.04 7.14
N LYS A 4 -5.05 7.54 8.34
CA LYS A 4 -3.65 7.26 8.71
C LYS A 4 -3.09 6.09 7.90
N LEU A 5 -3.91 5.05 7.65
CA LEU A 5 -3.51 3.92 6.82
C LEU A 5 -3.34 4.33 5.36
N LYS A 6 -4.21 5.22 4.86
CA LYS A 6 -4.05 5.84 3.54
C LYS A 6 -2.75 6.63 3.43
N PHE A 7 -2.42 7.43 4.45
CA PHE A 7 -1.14 8.14 4.48
C PHE A 7 0.06 7.18 4.46
N ILE A 8 0.00 6.09 5.22
CA ILE A 8 1.04 5.05 5.22
C ILE A 8 1.16 4.36 3.85
N GLU A 9 0.04 4.04 3.20
CA GLU A 9 -0.01 3.51 1.83
C GLU A 9 0.64 4.48 0.83
N THR A 10 0.32 5.77 0.89
CA THR A 10 0.94 6.79 0.04
C THR A 10 2.45 6.88 0.27
N ARG A 11 2.90 6.89 1.53
CA ARG A 11 4.34 6.89 1.86
C ARG A 11 5.05 5.64 1.34
N TYR A 12 4.42 4.47 1.43
CA TYR A 12 4.96 3.23 0.90
C TYR A 12 5.13 3.29 -0.63
N GLU A 13 4.15 3.82 -1.36
CA GLU A 13 4.25 4.00 -2.81
C GLU A 13 5.31 5.02 -3.20
N GLU A 14 5.40 6.15 -2.48
CA GLU A 14 6.49 7.13 -2.66
C GLU A 14 7.87 6.48 -2.47
N LEU A 15 8.06 5.70 -1.41
CA LEU A 15 9.30 4.99 -1.15
C LEU A 15 9.61 3.99 -2.27
N SER A 16 8.62 3.23 -2.74
CA SER A 16 8.75 2.32 -3.88
C SER A 16 9.28 3.05 -5.13
N HIS A 17 8.75 4.23 -5.42
CA HIS A 17 9.22 5.04 -6.57
C HIS A 17 10.66 5.54 -6.38
N VAL A 18 11.01 6.03 -5.19
CA VAL A 18 12.35 6.54 -4.89
C VAL A 18 13.39 5.41 -4.89
N ILE A 19 13.06 4.24 -4.35
CA ILE A 19 13.94 3.06 -4.31
C ILE A 19 14.24 2.54 -5.72
N ALA A 20 13.32 2.75 -6.67
CA ALA A 20 13.50 2.36 -8.07
C ALA A 20 14.35 3.36 -8.89
N ASP A 21 14.68 4.52 -8.34
CA ASP A 21 15.49 5.54 -9.01
C ASP A 21 16.97 5.10 -9.09
N PRO A 22 17.57 5.00 -10.29
CA PRO A 22 18.99 4.68 -10.45
C PRO A 22 19.95 5.59 -9.67
N GLU A 23 19.62 6.87 -9.49
CA GLU A 23 20.45 7.83 -8.74
C GLU A 23 20.42 7.56 -7.23
N VAL A 24 19.32 7.00 -6.72
CA VAL A 24 19.19 6.55 -5.34
C VAL A 24 19.86 5.19 -5.17
N ILE A 25 19.68 4.26 -6.12
CA ILE A 25 20.33 2.94 -6.10
C ILE A 25 21.86 3.08 -6.09
N ALA A 26 22.41 4.07 -6.81
CA ALA A 26 23.83 4.38 -6.79
C ALA A 26 24.34 4.81 -5.40
N ARG A 27 23.46 5.37 -4.56
CA ARG A 27 23.73 5.77 -3.17
C ARG A 27 23.37 4.64 -2.20
N GLN A 28 24.21 3.60 -2.14
CA GLN A 28 23.92 2.35 -1.41
C GLN A 28 23.46 2.54 0.05
N GLU A 29 24.08 3.43 0.84
CA GLU A 29 23.69 3.65 2.24
C GLU A 29 22.26 4.23 2.36
N GLU A 30 21.94 5.22 1.53
CA GLU A 30 20.61 5.83 1.45
C GLU A 30 19.57 4.82 0.97
N TRP A 31 19.89 4.09 -0.09
CA TRP A 31 19.03 3.03 -0.65
C TRP A 31 18.72 1.96 0.40
N GLN A 32 19.72 1.49 1.16
CA GLN A 32 19.49 0.50 2.22
C GLN A 32 18.59 1.03 3.33
N GLY A 33 18.70 2.32 3.69
CA GLY A 33 17.80 2.97 4.64
C GLY A 33 16.36 2.99 4.13
N LEU A 34 16.17 3.44 2.89
CA LEU A 34 14.85 3.52 2.25
C LEU A 34 14.19 2.15 2.10
N VAL A 35 14.93 1.12 1.69
CA VAL A 35 14.43 -0.26 1.57
C VAL A 35 13.98 -0.81 2.92
N LYS A 36 14.73 -0.53 4.00
CA LYS A 36 14.32 -0.94 5.36
C LYS A 36 13.05 -0.22 5.81
N GLU A 37 12.93 1.07 5.53
CA GLU A 37 11.70 1.84 5.81
C GLU A 37 10.52 1.25 5.03
N HIS A 38 10.67 1.03 3.73
CA HIS A 38 9.66 0.42 2.87
C HIS A 38 9.20 -0.95 3.38
N ALA A 39 10.14 -1.83 3.74
CA ALA A 39 9.85 -3.15 4.29
C ALA A 39 9.09 -3.09 5.62
N SER A 40 9.38 -2.08 6.46
CA SER A 40 8.66 -1.90 7.73
C SER A 40 7.20 -1.45 7.55
N LEU A 41 6.89 -0.78 6.43
CA LEU A 41 5.54 -0.34 6.09
C LEU A 41 4.76 -1.42 5.31
N GLU A 42 5.45 -2.37 4.68
CA GLU A 42 4.86 -3.40 3.81
C GLU A 42 3.76 -4.20 4.50
N GLU A 43 3.98 -4.65 5.74
CA GLU A 43 2.99 -5.43 6.48
C GLU A 43 1.70 -4.63 6.72
N ILE A 44 1.83 -3.36 7.11
CA ILE A 44 0.69 -2.48 7.39
C ILE A 44 -0.10 -2.21 6.10
N VAL A 45 0.61 -1.90 5.01
CA VAL A 45 0.00 -1.62 3.71
C VAL A 45 -0.69 -2.85 3.14
N THR A 46 -0.06 -4.03 3.27
CA THR A 46 -0.64 -5.30 2.81
C THR A 46 -1.97 -5.56 3.50
N ARG A 47 -2.01 -5.47 4.84
CA ARG A 47 -3.26 -5.63 5.61
C ARG A 47 -4.32 -4.59 5.25
N TYR A 48 -3.90 -3.36 5.00
CA TYR A 48 -4.84 -2.31 4.59
C TYR A 48 -5.44 -2.57 3.20
N ARG A 49 -4.63 -3.03 2.24
CA ARG A 49 -5.10 -3.41 0.90
C ARG A 49 -6.03 -4.62 0.92
N GLU A 50 -5.72 -5.63 1.75
CA GLU A 50 -6.61 -6.79 1.99
C GLU A 50 -7.98 -6.35 2.54
N LEU A 51 -7.97 -5.43 3.52
CA LEU A 51 -9.21 -4.87 4.08
C LEU A 51 -10.04 -4.15 3.02
N LYS A 52 -9.40 -3.32 2.19
CA LYS A 52 -10.07 -2.62 1.07
C LYS A 52 -10.68 -3.61 0.08
N SER A 53 -9.93 -4.64 -0.34
CA SER A 53 -10.43 -5.66 -1.28
C SER A 53 -11.64 -6.39 -0.72
N THR A 54 -11.55 -6.86 0.52
CA THR A 54 -12.64 -7.59 1.18
C THR A 54 -13.90 -6.71 1.32
N GLN A 55 -13.73 -5.42 1.61
CA GLN A 55 -14.83 -4.48 1.69
C GLN A 55 -15.48 -4.25 0.32
N GLN A 56 -14.69 -4.11 -0.73
CA GLN A 56 -15.19 -3.97 -2.11
C GLN A 56 -15.93 -5.23 -2.56
N GLU A 57 -15.35 -6.42 -2.34
CA GLU A 57 -15.97 -7.71 -2.68
C GLU A 57 -17.32 -7.89 -1.98
N LYS A 58 -17.42 -7.46 -0.72
CA LYS A 58 -18.68 -7.46 0.01
C LYS A 58 -19.70 -6.52 -0.63
N GLU A 59 -19.31 -5.30 -0.94
CA GLU A 59 -20.19 -4.30 -1.57
C GLU A 59 -20.66 -4.76 -2.96
N ASP A 60 -19.76 -5.29 -3.78
CA ASP A 60 -20.07 -5.85 -5.09
C ASP A 60 -21.05 -7.03 -4.97
N THR A 61 -20.80 -7.95 -4.03
CA THR A 61 -21.71 -9.10 -3.77
C THR A 61 -23.09 -8.63 -3.31
N GLN A 62 -23.16 -7.58 -2.47
CA GLN A 62 -24.42 -7.00 -2.04
C GLN A 62 -25.15 -6.31 -3.19
N GLY A 63 -24.45 -5.55 -4.04
CA GLY A 63 -25.01 -4.93 -5.24
C GLY A 63 -25.59 -5.96 -6.19
N MET A 64 -24.87 -7.06 -6.45
CA MET A 64 -25.36 -8.16 -7.29
C MET A 64 -26.65 -8.79 -6.72
N LEU A 65 -26.75 -8.94 -5.40
CA LEU A 65 -27.97 -9.45 -4.74
C LEU A 65 -29.15 -8.49 -4.87
N GLU A 66 -28.91 -7.18 -4.82
CA GLU A 66 -29.93 -6.16 -5.01
C GLU A 66 -30.39 -6.05 -6.47
N GLU A 67 -29.47 -6.13 -7.43
CA GLU A 67 -29.79 -6.12 -8.88
C GLU A 67 -30.57 -7.36 -9.33
N THR A 68 -30.39 -8.49 -8.64
CA THR A 68 -31.08 -9.75 -8.97
C THR A 68 -32.49 -9.81 -8.36
N ARG A 69 -32.89 -8.84 -7.52
CA ARG A 69 -34.16 -8.84 -6.78
C ARG A 69 -35.23 -7.95 -7.42
#